data_AF-A0A0C9TUI7-F1
#
_entry.id   AF-A0A0C9TUI7-F1
#
_cell.length_a   1.000
_cell.length_b   1.000
_cell.length_c   1.000
_cell.angle_alpha   90.00
_cell.angle_beta   90.00
_cell.angle_gamma   90.00
#
_symmetry.space_group_name_H-M   'P 1'
#
loop_
_entity.id
_entity.type
_entity.pdbx_description
1 polymer ?
#
loop_
_entity_poly.entity_id
_entity_poly.type
_entity_poly.pdbx_seq_one_letter_code
_entity_poly.pdbx_strand_id
1 'polypeptide(L)'
;MDTLPVDMSSPVVREYLALIRLQVLTPLSLLINIATVFVCTVIVKPSIVGVMKLYPTSISPQPAWVATYVIMIYVFQVGYCLLLVFARKVETKNALVKAVGLSLVFANWAMAFWAIAWVLQWFLVSTILLGIIVALLVYSNIALLVYHAPTHTRPFDMALIHAPLRFFMILPLSLMFPYSLLCVLGIRCHVTLGLSHSPDHPEEYDRYPWSGFAVVLAANLVGLAVILIRRDIIWALAATWICVSIWTAQPKPAPVFITVVLFTVLHPIALLSALIYDQLSHRRQGGIALPPDDADHDGGQPERRGPREVDAEAVWGPT
;
A
#
# COMPACT_ATOMS: atom_id res chain seq x y z
N MET A 1 20.53 21.95 -39.76
CA MET A 1 19.45 22.27 -38.80
C MET A 1 19.93 21.76 -37.46
N ASP A 2 20.82 22.54 -36.87
CA ASP A 2 21.48 22.23 -35.62
C ASP A 2 20.48 22.38 -34.48
N THR A 3 20.30 21.27 -33.77
CA THR A 3 19.44 21.12 -32.61
C THR A 3 19.72 22.21 -31.59
N LEU A 4 18.74 23.09 -31.35
CA LEU A 4 18.72 23.96 -30.17
C LEU A 4 19.03 23.09 -28.93
N PRO A 5 20.06 23.41 -28.13
CA PRO A 5 20.39 22.64 -26.95
C PRO A 5 19.19 22.67 -26.02
N VAL A 6 18.62 21.50 -25.73
CA VAL A 6 17.54 21.34 -24.76
C VAL A 6 18.02 21.93 -23.44
N ASP A 7 17.38 23.00 -22.98
CA ASP A 7 17.75 23.67 -21.74
C ASP A 7 17.39 22.81 -20.52
N MET A 8 18.38 22.02 -20.09
CA MET A 8 18.33 21.13 -18.93
C MET A 8 18.26 21.87 -17.59
N SER A 9 18.40 23.20 -17.59
CA SER A 9 18.26 24.03 -16.38
C SER A 9 16.80 24.37 -16.08
N SER A 10 15.92 24.31 -17.07
CA SER A 10 14.50 24.62 -16.89
C SER A 10 13.77 23.53 -16.08
N PRO A 11 12.94 23.90 -15.09
CA PRO A 11 12.25 22.93 -14.22
C PRO A 11 11.23 22.09 -14.98
N VAL A 12 10.61 22.66 -16.02
CA VAL A 12 9.61 21.98 -16.86
C VAL A 12 10.26 20.85 -17.67
N VAL A 13 11.41 21.10 -18.31
CA VAL A 13 12.12 20.06 -19.08
C VAL A 13 12.58 18.92 -18.17
N ARG A 14 13.01 19.22 -16.94
CA ARG A 14 13.37 18.18 -15.95
C ARG A 14 12.17 17.32 -15.55
N GLU A 15 11.01 17.92 -15.33
CA GLU A 15 9.78 17.18 -15.02
C GLU A 15 9.35 16.29 -16.19
N TYR A 16 9.41 16.79 -17.43
CA TYR A 16 9.13 15.98 -18.63
C TYR A 16 10.12 14.82 -18.79
N LEU A 17 11.43 15.06 -18.61
CA LEU A 17 12.44 14.01 -18.70
C LEU A 17 12.30 12.97 -17.58
N ALA A 18 11.97 13.40 -16.36
CA ALA A 18 11.66 12.50 -15.25
C ALA A 18 10.44 11.63 -15.55
N LEU A 19 9.41 12.21 -16.17
CA LEU A 19 8.18 11.52 -16.55
C LEU A 19 8.43 10.48 -17.67
N ILE A 20 9.24 10.83 -18.68
CA ILE A 20 9.67 9.89 -19.73
C ILE A 20 10.49 8.73 -19.13
N ARG A 21 11.44 9.04 -18.25
CA ARG A 21 12.21 8.00 -17.55
C ARG A 21 11.31 7.09 -16.74
N LEU A 22 10.31 7.65 -16.06
CA LEU A 22 9.35 6.87 -15.28
C LEU A 22 8.48 5.96 -16.16
N GLN A 23 7.99 6.48 -17.29
CA GLN A 23 7.17 5.71 -18.23
C GLN A 23 7.89 4.52 -18.85
N VAL A 24 9.23 4.58 -18.97
CA VAL A 24 10.03 3.45 -19.43
C VAL A 24 10.42 2.54 -18.27
N LEU A 25 10.92 3.13 -17.17
CA LEU A 25 11.52 2.40 -16.06
C LEU A 25 10.48 1.62 -15.24
N THR A 26 9.27 2.16 -15.05
CA THR A 26 8.22 1.49 -14.29
C THR A 26 7.75 0.19 -14.95
N PRO A 27 7.27 0.17 -16.20
CA PRO A 27 6.86 -1.10 -16.83
C PRO A 27 8.04 -2.06 -17.02
N LEU A 28 9.25 -1.57 -17.28
CA LEU A 28 10.44 -2.41 -17.34
C LEU A 28 10.73 -3.08 -15.98
N SER A 29 10.70 -2.34 -14.88
CA SER A 29 10.90 -2.89 -13.53
C SER A 29 9.82 -3.92 -13.16
N LEU A 30 8.58 -3.68 -13.56
CA LEU A 30 7.46 -4.58 -13.34
C LEU A 30 7.65 -5.89 -14.12
N LEU A 31 8.03 -5.80 -15.39
CA LEU A 31 8.24 -6.97 -16.23
C LEU A 31 9.39 -7.85 -15.73
N ILE A 32 10.49 -7.22 -15.28
CA ILE A 32 11.62 -7.93 -14.66
C ILE A 32 11.17 -8.61 -13.36
N ASN A 33 10.39 -7.94 -12.51
CA ASN A 33 9.85 -8.51 -11.29
C ASN A 33 8.97 -9.74 -11.59
N ILE A 34 7.99 -9.61 -12.50
CA ILE A 34 7.10 -10.71 -12.91
C ILE A 34 7.91 -11.89 -13.45
N ALA A 35 8.86 -11.64 -14.37
CA ALA A 35 9.68 -12.69 -14.95
C ALA A 35 10.52 -13.40 -13.89
N THR A 36 11.15 -12.64 -12.99
CA THR A 36 12.00 -13.21 -11.93
C THR A 36 11.19 -14.05 -10.95
N VAL A 37 10.06 -13.54 -10.45
CA VAL A 37 9.18 -14.28 -9.54
C VAL A 37 8.61 -15.52 -10.22
N PHE A 38 8.24 -15.44 -11.50
CA PHE A 38 7.76 -16.58 -12.27
C PHE A 38 8.82 -17.68 -12.40
N VAL A 39 10.06 -17.31 -12.78
CA VAL A 39 11.21 -18.24 -12.86
C VAL A 39 11.48 -18.88 -11.50
N CYS A 40 11.54 -18.09 -10.42
CA CYS A 40 11.73 -18.57 -9.04
C CYS A 40 10.59 -19.45 -8.52
N THR A 41 9.38 -19.33 -9.08
CA THR A 41 8.22 -20.13 -8.69
C THR A 41 8.11 -21.44 -9.47
N VAL A 42 8.39 -21.42 -10.77
CA VAL A 42 8.10 -22.53 -11.68
C VAL A 42 9.34 -23.32 -12.09
N ILE A 43 10.45 -22.63 -12.35
CA ILE A 43 11.64 -23.23 -12.99
C ILE A 43 12.66 -23.69 -11.96
N VAL A 44 12.97 -22.84 -10.97
CA VAL A 44 14.03 -23.12 -10.00
C VAL A 44 13.56 -24.11 -8.93
N LYS A 45 14.44 -25.03 -8.52
CA LYS A 45 14.22 -25.99 -7.43
C LYS A 45 15.31 -25.81 -6.34
N PRO A 46 14.95 -25.66 -5.06
CA PRO A 46 13.59 -25.55 -4.53
C PRO A 46 12.90 -24.27 -5.02
N SER A 47 11.62 -24.35 -5.38
CA SER A 47 10.85 -23.16 -5.79
C SER A 47 10.46 -22.32 -4.56
N ILE A 48 9.91 -21.12 -4.76
CA ILE A 48 9.38 -20.29 -3.65
C ILE A 48 8.45 -21.11 -2.73
N VAL A 49 7.52 -21.86 -3.33
CA VAL A 49 6.60 -22.76 -2.61
C VAL A 49 7.35 -23.94 -1.99
N GLY A 50 8.36 -24.47 -2.68
CA GLY A 50 9.23 -25.52 -2.15
C GLY A 50 9.93 -25.10 -0.86
N VAL A 51 10.53 -23.91 -0.84
CA VAL A 51 11.18 -23.34 0.36
C VAL A 51 10.17 -23.14 1.49
N MET A 52 8.96 -22.65 1.20
CA MET A 52 7.91 -22.53 2.22
C MET A 52 7.49 -23.86 2.83
N LYS A 53 7.46 -24.93 2.02
CA LYS A 53 7.20 -26.30 2.50
C LYS A 53 8.35 -26.89 3.32
N LEU A 54 9.59 -26.52 2.99
CA LEU A 54 10.78 -26.96 3.73
C LEU A 54 10.89 -26.28 5.11
N TYR A 55 10.42 -25.03 5.23
CA TYR A 55 10.49 -24.26 6.47
C TYR A 55 9.11 -23.78 6.93
N PRO A 56 8.22 -24.70 7.38
CA PRO A 56 6.90 -24.32 7.85
C PRO A 56 6.97 -23.53 9.18
N THR A 57 6.20 -22.46 9.25
CA THR A 57 6.04 -21.62 10.45
C THR A 57 4.57 -21.59 10.89
N SER A 58 4.31 -21.10 12.11
CA SER A 58 2.96 -20.96 12.67
C SER A 58 2.03 -20.09 11.83
N ILE A 59 2.57 -19.21 10.99
CA ILE A 59 1.82 -18.30 10.10
C ILE A 59 1.86 -18.73 8.62
N SER A 60 2.35 -19.94 8.33
CA SER A 60 2.51 -20.40 6.95
C SER A 60 1.17 -20.41 6.20
N PRO A 61 1.04 -19.66 5.09
CA PRO A 61 -0.21 -19.55 4.36
C PRO A 61 -0.38 -20.69 3.35
N GLN A 62 -1.61 -20.87 2.86
CA GLN A 62 -1.89 -21.76 1.75
C GLN A 62 -1.36 -21.13 0.45
N PRO A 63 -0.45 -21.80 -0.30
CA PRO A 63 0.22 -21.20 -1.45
C PRO A 63 -0.72 -20.71 -2.56
N ALA A 64 -1.84 -21.39 -2.79
CA ALA A 64 -2.80 -21.03 -3.82
C ALA A 64 -3.41 -19.64 -3.59
N TRP A 65 -3.85 -19.35 -2.36
CA TRP A 65 -4.44 -18.05 -2.02
C TRP A 65 -3.44 -16.89 -2.11
N VAL A 66 -2.19 -17.14 -1.73
CA VAL A 66 -1.10 -16.15 -1.88
C VAL A 66 -0.79 -15.93 -3.35
N ALA A 67 -0.74 -16.98 -4.17
CA ALA A 67 -0.51 -16.84 -5.61
C ALA A 67 -1.61 -16.00 -6.28
N THR A 68 -2.88 -16.22 -5.94
CA THR A 68 -4.00 -15.40 -6.44
C THR A 68 -3.84 -13.93 -6.02
N TYR A 69 -3.43 -13.67 -4.78
CA TYR A 69 -3.17 -12.32 -4.31
C TYR A 69 -2.02 -11.64 -5.09
N VAL A 70 -0.93 -12.36 -5.34
CA VAL A 70 0.22 -11.86 -6.12
C VAL A 70 -0.19 -11.57 -7.57
N ILE A 71 -0.98 -12.44 -8.21
CA ILE A 71 -1.54 -12.19 -9.54
C ILE A 71 -2.36 -10.89 -9.54
N MET A 72 -3.19 -10.68 -8.53
CA MET A 72 -4.00 -9.47 -8.40
C MET A 72 -3.13 -8.21 -8.25
N ILE A 73 -2.04 -8.25 -7.48
CA ILE A 73 -1.06 -7.15 -7.41
C ILE A 73 -0.53 -6.84 -8.82
N TYR A 74 -0.09 -7.84 -9.57
CA TYR A 74 0.46 -7.61 -10.91
C TYR A 74 -0.57 -7.05 -11.87
N VAL A 75 -1.83 -7.49 -11.83
CA VAL A 75 -2.92 -6.90 -12.63
C VAL A 75 -3.09 -5.42 -12.29
N PHE A 76 -3.12 -5.05 -11.01
CA PHE A 76 -3.22 -3.64 -10.62
C PHE A 76 -1.98 -2.83 -11.01
N GLN A 77 -0.78 -3.40 -10.92
CA GLN A 77 0.46 -2.72 -11.32
C GLN A 77 0.55 -2.54 -12.85
N VAL A 78 0.04 -3.48 -13.64
CA VAL A 78 -0.13 -3.29 -15.09
C VAL A 78 -1.14 -2.17 -15.36
N GLY A 79 -2.27 -2.15 -14.65
CA GLY A 79 -3.26 -1.06 -14.73
C GLY A 79 -2.64 0.31 -14.41
N TYR A 80 -1.79 0.39 -13.38
CA TYR A 80 -1.01 1.58 -13.05
C TYR A 80 -0.07 2.00 -14.20
N CYS A 81 0.63 1.05 -14.83
CA CYS A 81 1.49 1.34 -15.98
C CYS A 81 0.70 1.87 -17.19
N LEU A 82 -0.48 1.32 -17.46
CA LEU A 82 -1.36 1.84 -18.52
C LEU A 82 -1.83 3.26 -18.19
N LEU A 83 -2.19 3.53 -16.93
CA LEU A 83 -2.57 4.86 -16.48
C LEU A 83 -1.43 5.86 -16.67
N LEU A 84 -0.18 5.49 -16.36
CA LEU A 84 1.01 6.33 -16.61
C LEU A 84 1.17 6.76 -18.07
N VAL A 85 0.82 5.89 -19.01
CA VAL A 85 0.92 6.15 -20.45
C VAL A 85 -0.27 6.99 -20.94
N PHE A 86 -1.48 6.69 -20.48
CA PHE A 86 -2.70 7.34 -20.96
C PHE A 86 -3.12 8.58 -20.18
N ALA A 87 -2.54 8.85 -19.01
CA ALA A 87 -2.89 10.00 -18.18
C ALA A 87 -2.62 11.31 -18.92
N ARG A 88 -3.68 12.05 -19.25
CA ARG A 88 -3.60 13.37 -19.88
C ARG A 88 -3.57 14.51 -18.85
N LYS A 89 -4.07 14.28 -17.64
CA LYS A 89 -4.20 15.29 -16.58
C LYS A 89 -2.86 15.56 -15.89
N VAL A 90 -2.53 16.85 -15.71
CA VAL A 90 -1.27 17.31 -15.07
C VAL A 90 -1.23 16.93 -13.59
N GLU A 91 -2.37 17.00 -12.89
CA GLU A 91 -2.51 16.60 -11.49
C GLU A 91 -2.11 15.13 -11.28
N THR A 92 -2.64 14.24 -12.12
CA THR A 92 -2.36 12.80 -12.07
C THR A 92 -0.88 12.53 -12.41
N LYS A 93 -0.33 13.22 -13.41
CA LYS A 93 1.10 13.12 -13.75
C LYS A 93 2.02 13.53 -12.58
N ASN A 94 1.67 14.61 -11.87
CA ASN A 94 2.44 15.08 -10.73
C ASN A 94 2.40 14.10 -9.55
N ALA A 95 1.22 13.53 -9.24
CA ALA A 95 1.11 12.48 -8.22
C ALA A 95 1.96 11.26 -8.59
N LEU A 96 1.92 10.84 -9.85
CA LEU A 96 2.67 9.69 -10.34
C LEU A 96 4.20 9.90 -10.29
N VAL A 97 4.69 11.07 -10.69
CA VAL A 97 6.13 11.35 -10.73
C VAL A 97 6.70 11.69 -9.35
N LYS A 98 6.00 12.52 -8.55
CA LYS A 98 6.53 13.03 -7.28
C LYS A 98 6.26 12.13 -6.09
N ALA A 99 5.14 11.40 -6.07
CA ALA A 99 4.76 10.62 -4.89
C ALA A 99 5.06 9.12 -5.00
N VAL A 100 4.94 8.52 -6.19
CA VAL A 100 4.87 7.05 -6.31
C VAL A 100 5.97 6.44 -7.17
N GLY A 101 6.28 7.08 -8.30
CA GLY A 101 6.94 6.42 -9.42
C GLY A 101 8.26 5.73 -9.08
N LEU A 102 9.19 6.48 -8.49
CA LEU A 102 10.55 5.98 -8.23
C LEU A 102 10.57 4.93 -7.12
N SER A 103 9.78 5.13 -6.06
CA SER A 103 9.65 4.16 -4.96
C SER A 103 9.07 2.84 -5.46
N LEU A 104 8.05 2.87 -6.32
CA LEU A 104 7.45 1.66 -6.87
C LEU A 104 8.43 0.89 -7.77
N VAL A 105 9.23 1.60 -8.58
CA VAL A 105 10.32 1.00 -9.36
C VAL A 105 11.29 0.27 -8.45
N PHE A 106 11.80 0.93 -7.41
CA PHE A 106 12.74 0.30 -6.48
C PHE A 106 12.11 -0.86 -5.71
N ALA A 107 10.83 -0.76 -5.35
CA ALA A 107 10.10 -1.85 -4.71
C ALA A 107 9.98 -3.08 -5.64
N ASN A 108 9.74 -2.89 -6.94
CA ASN A 108 9.73 -3.98 -7.92
C ASN A 108 11.09 -4.65 -8.07
N TRP A 109 12.17 -3.86 -8.13
CA TRP A 109 13.53 -4.41 -8.17
C TRP A 109 13.89 -5.16 -6.89
N ALA A 110 13.60 -4.56 -5.73
CA ALA A 110 13.82 -5.20 -4.44
C ALA A 110 13.01 -6.51 -4.32
N MET A 111 11.79 -6.56 -4.87
CA MET A 111 10.96 -7.76 -4.89
C MET A 111 11.53 -8.86 -5.81
N ALA A 112 12.10 -8.48 -6.95
CA ALA A 112 12.80 -9.40 -7.83
C ALA A 112 14.03 -10.02 -7.12
N PHE A 113 14.86 -9.18 -6.50
CA PHE A 113 16.02 -9.66 -5.73
C PHE A 113 15.61 -10.47 -4.51
N TRP A 114 14.50 -10.13 -3.87
CA TRP A 114 13.95 -10.91 -2.78
C TRP A 114 13.62 -12.32 -3.22
N ALA A 115 12.98 -12.50 -4.39
CA ALA A 115 12.60 -13.83 -4.90
C ALA A 115 13.82 -14.72 -5.09
N ILE A 116 14.92 -14.15 -5.60
CA ILE A 116 16.21 -14.83 -5.73
C ILE A 116 16.77 -15.18 -4.35
N ALA A 117 16.87 -14.22 -3.44
CA ALA A 117 17.38 -14.43 -2.09
C ALA A 117 16.58 -15.48 -1.31
N TRP A 118 15.26 -15.51 -1.50
CA TRP A 118 14.35 -16.49 -0.89
C TRP A 118 14.65 -17.92 -1.39
N VAL A 119 14.74 -18.09 -2.70
CA VAL A 119 15.03 -19.40 -3.32
C VAL A 119 16.44 -19.89 -2.97
N LEU A 120 17.42 -18.99 -2.83
CA LEU A 120 18.76 -19.29 -2.33
C LEU A 120 18.81 -19.52 -0.81
N GLN A 121 17.68 -19.45 -0.10
CA GLN A 121 17.58 -19.60 1.35
C GLN A 121 18.43 -18.58 2.14
N TRP A 122 18.72 -17.42 1.55
CA TRP A 122 19.39 -16.31 2.20
C TRP A 122 18.40 -15.50 3.03
N PHE A 123 17.82 -16.14 4.05
CA PHE A 123 16.70 -15.58 4.82
C PHE A 123 17.01 -14.21 5.44
N LEU A 124 18.26 -13.96 5.86
CA LEU A 124 18.66 -12.64 6.37
C LEU A 124 18.56 -11.56 5.28
N VAL A 125 19.11 -11.84 4.10
CA VAL A 125 19.06 -10.92 2.95
C VAL A 125 17.61 -10.72 2.51
N SER A 126 16.82 -11.80 2.46
CA SER A 126 15.38 -11.76 2.22
C SER A 126 14.66 -10.82 3.19
N THR A 127 14.91 -10.95 4.50
CA THR A 127 14.26 -10.09 5.51
C THR A 127 14.67 -8.63 5.37
N ILE A 128 15.95 -8.34 5.07
CA ILE A 128 16.42 -6.98 4.81
C ILE A 128 15.72 -6.40 3.57
N LEU A 129 15.65 -7.15 2.48
CA LEU A 129 14.98 -6.72 1.24
C LEU A 129 13.49 -6.48 1.47
N LEU A 130 12.80 -7.35 2.23
CA LEU A 130 11.40 -7.14 2.61
C LEU A 130 11.22 -5.89 3.48
N GLY A 131 12.14 -5.62 4.40
CA GLY A 131 12.15 -4.39 5.18
C GLY A 131 12.29 -3.15 4.29
N ILE A 132 13.19 -3.19 3.31
CA ILE A 132 13.36 -2.12 2.31
C ILE A 132 12.07 -1.93 1.50
N ILE A 133 11.44 -3.02 1.03
CA ILE A 133 10.18 -2.96 0.28
C ILE A 133 9.08 -2.31 1.13
N VAL A 134 8.91 -2.74 2.38
CA VAL A 134 7.93 -2.16 3.30
C VAL A 134 8.21 -0.68 3.51
N ALA A 135 9.46 -0.28 3.75
CA ALA A 135 9.82 1.13 3.94
C ALA A 135 9.52 1.98 2.69
N LEU A 136 9.89 1.50 1.50
CA LEU A 136 9.60 2.19 0.24
C LEU A 136 8.10 2.36 -0.01
N LEU A 137 7.31 1.33 0.29
CA LEU A 137 5.86 1.34 0.08
C LEU A 137 5.13 2.16 1.14
N VAL A 138 5.58 2.14 2.39
CA VAL A 138 5.08 3.04 3.45
C VAL A 138 5.38 4.49 3.08
N TYR A 139 6.60 4.79 2.63
CA TYR A 139 6.96 6.12 2.14
C TYR A 139 6.02 6.57 1.00
N SER A 140 5.81 5.72 -0.02
CA SER A 140 4.88 6.02 -1.12
C SER A 140 3.45 6.25 -0.65
N ASN A 141 2.97 5.48 0.33
CA ASN A 141 1.62 5.65 0.87
C ASN A 141 1.49 6.96 1.67
N ILE A 142 2.50 7.34 2.44
CA ILE A 142 2.53 8.63 3.15
C ILE A 142 2.61 9.78 2.15
N ALA A 143 3.50 9.69 1.15
CA ALA A 143 3.63 10.70 0.11
C ALA A 143 2.31 10.88 -0.67
N LEU A 144 1.63 9.79 -1.01
CA LEU A 144 0.29 9.86 -1.61
C LEU A 144 -0.71 10.55 -0.71
N LEU A 145 -0.74 10.25 0.58
CA LEU A 145 -1.66 10.90 1.51
C LEU A 145 -1.40 12.41 1.64
N VAL A 146 -0.15 12.84 1.55
CA VAL A 146 0.23 14.26 1.64
C VAL A 146 -0.03 15.01 0.33
N TYR A 147 0.36 14.44 -0.81
CA TYR A 147 0.31 15.13 -2.10
C TYR A 147 -1.00 14.90 -2.88
N HIS A 148 -1.69 13.78 -2.64
CA HIS A 148 -2.92 13.42 -3.35
C HIS A 148 -3.87 12.60 -2.47
N ALA A 149 -4.54 13.29 -1.54
CA ALA A 149 -5.49 12.64 -0.65
C ALA A 149 -6.59 11.90 -1.44
N PRO A 150 -6.93 10.66 -1.05
CA PRO A 150 -7.92 9.86 -1.77
C PRO A 150 -9.28 10.55 -1.73
N THR A 151 -9.81 10.90 -2.91
CA THR A 151 -11.10 11.57 -3.06
C THR A 151 -12.11 10.64 -3.73
N HIS A 152 -13.33 10.56 -3.17
CA HIS A 152 -14.41 9.72 -3.69
C HIS A 152 -14.95 10.16 -5.06
N THR A 153 -14.57 11.37 -5.51
CA THR A 153 -14.99 11.94 -6.80
C THR A 153 -14.27 11.32 -7.99
N ARG A 154 -13.16 10.59 -7.78
CA ARG A 154 -12.35 9.96 -8.86
C ARG A 154 -12.06 8.47 -8.54
N PRO A 155 -13.05 7.58 -8.67
CA PRO A 155 -12.92 6.18 -8.25
C PRO A 155 -11.86 5.39 -9.03
N PHE A 156 -11.64 5.73 -10.31
CA PHE A 156 -10.60 5.08 -11.13
C PHE A 156 -9.18 5.45 -10.70
N ASP A 157 -8.94 6.71 -10.34
CA ASP A 157 -7.64 7.15 -9.82
C ASP A 157 -7.38 6.47 -8.46
N MET A 158 -8.41 6.35 -7.62
CA MET A 158 -8.34 5.60 -6.36
C MET A 158 -7.98 4.13 -6.58
N ALA A 159 -8.66 3.46 -7.51
CA ALA A 159 -8.44 2.03 -7.78
C ALA A 159 -7.09 1.75 -8.43
N LEU A 160 -6.64 2.58 -9.37
CA LEU A 160 -5.43 2.28 -10.15
C LEU A 160 -4.15 2.92 -9.61
N ILE A 161 -4.25 3.90 -8.70
CA ILE A 161 -3.07 4.51 -8.05
C ILE A 161 -2.90 3.96 -6.63
N HIS A 162 -3.94 4.03 -5.80
CA HIS A 162 -3.82 3.65 -4.39
C HIS A 162 -3.89 2.13 -4.20
N ALA A 163 -4.73 1.42 -4.96
CA ALA A 163 -4.86 -0.03 -4.77
C ALA A 163 -3.58 -0.82 -5.03
N PRO A 164 -2.86 -0.68 -6.17
CA PRO A 164 -1.64 -1.46 -6.40
C PRO A 164 -0.61 -1.27 -5.29
N LEU A 165 -0.43 -0.04 -4.80
CA LEU A 165 0.52 0.26 -3.73
C LEU A 165 0.10 -0.34 -2.40
N ARG A 166 -1.19 -0.23 -2.04
CA ARG A 166 -1.70 -0.77 -0.77
C ARG A 166 -1.70 -2.29 -0.78
N PHE A 167 -2.18 -2.94 -1.84
CA PHE A 167 -2.10 -4.40 -1.98
C PHE A 167 -0.65 -4.88 -1.92
N PHE A 168 0.25 -4.20 -2.63
CA PHE A 168 1.67 -4.55 -2.64
C PHE A 168 2.36 -4.29 -1.31
N MET A 169 1.89 -3.34 -0.50
CA MET A 169 2.43 -3.06 0.84
C MET A 169 1.93 -4.05 1.89
N ILE A 170 0.64 -4.40 1.82
CA ILE A 170 -0.01 -5.23 2.85
C ILE A 170 0.55 -6.65 2.81
N LEU A 171 0.83 -7.21 1.64
CA LEU A 171 1.42 -8.56 1.54
C LEU A 171 2.77 -8.71 2.29
N PRO A 172 3.80 -7.89 2.03
CA PRO A 172 5.04 -7.98 2.77
C PRO A 172 4.87 -7.56 4.23
N LEU A 173 4.08 -6.53 4.54
CA LEU A 173 3.90 -6.07 5.92
C LEU A 173 3.23 -7.13 6.82
N SER A 174 2.16 -7.76 6.33
CA SER A 174 1.31 -8.66 7.15
C SER A 174 1.74 -10.12 7.09
N LEU A 175 2.41 -10.55 6.01
CA LEU A 175 2.70 -11.96 5.77
C LEU A 175 4.18 -12.22 5.50
N MET A 176 4.77 -11.64 4.44
CA MET A 176 6.10 -12.06 3.99
C MET A 176 7.21 -11.66 4.95
N PHE A 177 7.19 -10.41 5.44
CA PHE A 177 8.21 -9.90 6.37
C PHE A 177 8.18 -10.67 7.69
N PRO A 178 7.01 -10.82 8.36
CA PRO A 178 6.98 -11.62 9.57
C PRO A 178 7.34 -13.10 9.34
N TYR A 179 6.98 -13.67 8.18
CA TYR A 179 7.36 -15.05 7.83
C TYR A 179 8.87 -15.19 7.69
N SER A 180 9.51 -14.31 6.92
CA SER A 180 10.97 -14.30 6.73
C SER A 180 11.70 -14.05 8.06
N LEU A 181 11.16 -13.19 8.92
CA LEU A 181 11.70 -12.93 10.25
C LEU A 181 11.61 -14.15 11.16
N LEU A 182 10.50 -14.87 11.16
CA LEU A 182 10.34 -16.13 11.89
C LEU A 182 11.30 -17.22 11.37
N CYS A 183 11.52 -17.31 10.04
CA CYS A 183 12.52 -18.21 9.48
C CYS A 183 13.94 -17.86 9.92
N VAL A 184 14.34 -16.58 9.84
CA VAL A 184 15.67 -16.13 10.30
C VAL A 184 15.87 -16.39 11.79
N LEU A 185 14.87 -16.04 12.61
CA LEU A 185 14.93 -16.22 14.05
C LEU A 185 14.92 -17.71 14.43
N GLY A 186 14.13 -18.54 13.74
CA GLY A 186 14.10 -19.99 13.94
C GLY A 186 15.43 -20.67 13.58
N ILE A 187 16.11 -20.22 12.52
CA ILE A 187 17.42 -20.74 12.12
C ILE A 187 18.53 -20.26 13.07
N ARG A 188 18.52 -18.98 13.47
CA ARG A 188 19.52 -18.40 14.38
C ARG A 188 19.33 -18.83 15.85
N CYS A 189 18.09 -19.10 16.26
CA CYS A 189 17.72 -19.52 17.61
C CYS A 189 17.32 -21.00 17.68
N HIS A 190 17.85 -21.86 16.79
CA HIS A 190 17.59 -23.30 16.84
C HIS A 190 18.00 -23.93 18.20
N VAL A 191 18.94 -23.30 18.92
CA VAL A 191 19.41 -23.76 20.24
C VAL A 191 18.51 -23.33 21.41
N THR A 192 17.54 -22.41 21.22
CA THR A 192 16.76 -21.88 22.36
C THR A 192 15.26 -21.65 22.10
N LEU A 193 14.78 -21.54 20.85
CA LEU A 193 13.39 -21.15 20.57
C LEU A 193 12.64 -22.03 19.55
N GLY A 194 13.30 -22.95 18.82
CA GLY A 194 12.62 -24.03 18.06
C GLY A 194 11.46 -23.59 17.14
N LEU A 195 11.56 -22.44 16.47
CA LEU A 195 10.43 -21.82 15.73
C LEU A 195 10.22 -22.34 14.29
N SER A 196 11.13 -23.18 13.77
CA SER A 196 11.01 -23.83 12.47
C SER A 196 10.74 -25.32 12.68
N HIS A 197 9.60 -25.82 12.22
CA HIS A 197 9.17 -27.18 12.51
C HIS A 197 9.68 -28.13 11.43
N SER A 198 10.17 -29.31 11.83
CA SER A 198 10.47 -30.37 10.87
C SER A 198 9.15 -30.85 10.25
N PRO A 199 9.05 -31.00 8.91
CA PRO A 199 7.86 -31.50 8.24
C PRO A 199 7.41 -32.89 8.76
N ASP A 200 8.33 -33.65 9.36
CA ASP A 200 8.14 -35.03 9.78
C ASP A 200 7.50 -35.17 11.18
N HIS A 201 7.36 -34.06 11.94
CA HIS A 201 6.81 -34.07 13.31
C HIS A 201 5.70 -33.03 13.50
N PRO A 202 4.44 -33.35 13.12
CA PRO A 202 3.31 -32.42 13.23
C PRO A 202 2.94 -32.05 14.69
N GLU A 203 3.38 -32.82 15.67
CA GLU A 203 3.14 -32.59 17.10
C GLU A 203 3.87 -31.35 17.64
N GLU A 204 4.91 -30.86 16.94
CA GLU A 204 5.67 -29.71 17.39
C GLU A 204 4.99 -28.36 17.11
N TYR A 205 3.92 -28.33 16.30
CA TYR A 205 3.20 -27.09 15.95
C TYR A 205 2.67 -26.34 17.18
N ASP A 206 2.34 -27.05 18.26
CA ASP A 206 1.83 -26.47 19.52
C ASP A 206 2.94 -26.06 20.49
N ARG A 207 4.22 -26.22 20.12
CA ARG A 207 5.34 -25.96 21.04
C ARG A 207 5.62 -24.47 21.24
N TYR A 208 5.37 -23.63 20.23
CA TYR A 208 5.56 -22.17 20.31
C TYR A 208 4.42 -21.36 19.65
N PRO A 209 3.18 -21.46 20.15
CA PRO A 209 2.02 -20.84 19.53
C PRO A 209 1.98 -19.30 19.70
N TRP A 210 2.62 -18.80 20.76
CA TRP A 210 2.56 -17.39 21.17
C TRP A 210 3.32 -16.43 20.26
N SER A 211 4.41 -16.86 19.62
CA SER A 211 5.19 -16.03 18.72
C SER A 211 4.42 -15.71 17.44
N GLY A 212 3.81 -16.73 16.83
CA GLY A 212 2.90 -16.59 15.69
C GLY A 212 1.67 -15.76 16.07
N PHE A 213 1.09 -16.00 17.24
CA PHE A 213 -0.05 -15.24 17.74
C PHE A 213 0.27 -13.75 17.87
N ALA A 214 1.36 -13.38 18.55
CA ALA A 214 1.74 -11.99 18.76
C ALA A 214 1.95 -11.25 17.44
N VAL A 215 2.62 -11.89 16.48
CA VAL A 215 2.86 -11.33 15.14
C VAL A 215 1.56 -11.11 14.38
N VAL A 216 0.70 -12.13 14.31
CA VAL A 216 -0.59 -12.04 13.61
C VAL A 216 -1.48 -11.01 14.27
N LEU A 217 -1.57 -11.00 15.61
CA LEU A 217 -2.37 -10.03 16.35
C LEU A 217 -1.89 -8.60 16.08
N ALA A 218 -0.58 -8.34 16.17
CA ALA A 218 -0.02 -7.01 15.94
C ALA A 218 -0.29 -6.51 14.52
N ALA A 219 -0.03 -7.34 13.50
CA ALA A 219 -0.26 -6.97 12.10
C ALA A 219 -1.75 -6.67 11.82
N ASN A 220 -2.66 -7.47 12.39
CA ASN A 220 -4.10 -7.28 12.20
C ASN A 220 -4.66 -6.11 13.02
N LEU A 221 -4.12 -5.82 14.21
CA LEU A 221 -4.50 -4.62 14.98
C LEU A 221 -4.09 -3.34 14.24
N VAL A 222 -2.90 -3.31 13.65
CA VAL A 222 -2.48 -2.20 12.78
C VAL A 222 -3.43 -2.06 11.60
N GLY A 223 -3.77 -3.16 10.94
CA GLY A 223 -4.73 -3.15 9.83
C GLY A 223 -6.11 -2.62 10.24
N LEU A 224 -6.63 -3.10 11.37
CA LEU A 224 -7.90 -2.65 11.94
C LEU A 224 -7.89 -1.15 12.26
N ALA A 225 -6.83 -0.65 12.88
CA ALA A 225 -6.68 0.78 13.19
C ALA A 225 -6.71 1.64 11.92
N VAL A 226 -6.00 1.21 10.87
CA VAL A 226 -6.02 1.91 9.57
C VAL A 226 -7.42 1.90 8.96
N ILE A 227 -8.13 0.77 9.00
CA ILE A 227 -9.50 0.65 8.46
C ILE A 227 -10.46 1.57 9.21
N LEU A 228 -10.40 1.63 10.54
CA LEU A 228 -11.28 2.48 11.35
C LEU A 228 -11.00 3.97 11.15
N ILE A 229 -9.73 4.37 11.12
CA ILE A 229 -9.34 5.79 11.02
C ILE A 229 -9.54 6.32 9.61
N ARG A 230 -9.21 5.54 8.58
CA ARG A 230 -9.16 5.99 7.18
C ARG A 230 -10.28 5.44 6.30
N ARG A 231 -11.14 4.55 6.81
CA ARG A 231 -12.23 3.90 6.06
C ARG A 231 -11.74 3.25 4.77
N ASP A 232 -10.57 2.62 4.85
CA ASP A 232 -9.84 2.11 3.68
C ASP A 232 -10.37 0.74 3.24
N ILE A 233 -11.18 0.74 2.19
CA ILE A 233 -11.79 -0.47 1.60
C ILE A 233 -10.72 -1.42 1.07
N ILE A 234 -9.66 -0.88 0.44
CA ILE A 234 -8.58 -1.69 -0.13
C ILE A 234 -7.84 -2.42 0.98
N TRP A 235 -7.58 -1.73 2.08
CA TRP A 235 -6.91 -2.33 3.23
C TRP A 235 -7.74 -3.46 3.85
N ALA A 236 -9.05 -3.25 4.00
CA ALA A 236 -9.95 -4.27 4.50
C ALA A 236 -9.97 -5.52 3.61
N LEU A 237 -10.08 -5.35 2.29
CA LEU A 237 -10.07 -6.47 1.34
C LEU A 237 -8.74 -7.23 1.37
N ALA A 238 -7.62 -6.49 1.40
CA ALA A 238 -6.30 -7.08 1.44
C ALA A 238 -6.06 -7.86 2.75
N ALA A 239 -6.34 -7.24 3.90
CA ALA A 239 -6.13 -7.86 5.22
C ALA A 239 -7.01 -9.10 5.41
N THR A 240 -8.27 -9.06 4.96
CA THR A 240 -9.17 -10.24 4.98
C THR A 240 -8.63 -11.36 4.10
N TRP A 241 -8.15 -11.05 2.89
CA TRP A 241 -7.57 -12.07 2.00
C TRP A 241 -6.34 -12.74 2.61
N ILE A 242 -5.46 -11.97 3.25
CA ILE A 242 -4.29 -12.52 3.93
C ILE A 242 -4.74 -13.42 5.09
N CYS A 243 -5.72 -13.01 5.90
CA CYS A 243 -6.26 -13.87 6.94
C CYS A 243 -6.81 -15.19 6.38
N VAL A 244 -7.56 -15.14 5.27
CA VAL A 244 -8.06 -16.33 4.55
C VAL A 244 -6.92 -17.22 4.10
N SER A 245 -5.85 -16.64 3.55
CA SER A 245 -4.68 -17.42 3.14
C SER A 245 -4.01 -18.15 4.31
N ILE A 246 -4.07 -17.61 5.52
CA ILE A 246 -3.42 -18.21 6.71
C ILE A 246 -4.29 -19.33 7.31
N TRP A 247 -5.59 -19.09 7.52
CA TRP A 247 -6.45 -20.09 8.20
C TRP A 247 -6.82 -21.28 7.34
N THR A 248 -6.77 -21.14 6.02
CA THR A 248 -7.04 -22.24 5.08
C THR A 248 -5.93 -23.28 5.02
N ALA A 249 -4.70 -22.93 5.41
CA ALA A 249 -3.63 -23.91 5.62
C ALA A 249 -3.84 -24.61 6.98
N GLN A 250 -3.80 -25.94 7.00
CA GLN A 250 -3.96 -26.76 8.21
C GLN A 250 -2.79 -27.77 8.32
N PRO A 251 -2.36 -28.17 9.52
CA PRO A 251 -2.84 -27.75 10.85
C PRO A 251 -2.28 -26.37 11.28
N LYS A 252 -2.96 -25.72 12.23
CA LYS A 252 -2.54 -24.44 12.84
C LYS A 252 -2.69 -24.46 14.36
N PRO A 253 -1.80 -23.75 15.09
CA PRO A 253 -1.98 -23.56 16.52
C PRO A 253 -3.28 -22.80 16.80
N ALA A 254 -4.05 -23.27 17.78
CA ALA A 254 -5.35 -22.69 18.14
C ALA A 254 -5.35 -21.15 18.27
N PRO A 255 -4.40 -20.49 18.99
CA PRO A 255 -4.48 -19.04 19.15
C PRO A 255 -4.24 -18.28 17.84
N VAL A 256 -3.40 -18.80 16.94
CA VAL A 256 -3.20 -18.19 15.62
C VAL A 256 -4.49 -18.33 14.81
N PHE A 257 -5.04 -19.55 14.74
CA PHE A 257 -6.26 -19.85 13.99
C PHE A 257 -7.46 -19.00 14.43
N ILE A 258 -7.72 -18.93 15.74
CA ILE A 258 -8.82 -18.12 16.29
C ILE A 258 -8.63 -16.64 15.91
N THR A 259 -7.40 -16.12 16.02
CA THR A 259 -7.10 -14.72 15.69
C THR A 259 -7.38 -14.42 14.22
N VAL A 260 -6.84 -15.22 13.29
CA VAL A 260 -7.06 -14.95 11.85
C VAL A 260 -8.53 -15.10 11.44
N VAL A 261 -9.28 -16.04 12.03
CA VAL A 261 -10.73 -16.19 11.77
C VAL A 261 -11.48 -14.98 12.32
N LEU A 262 -11.20 -14.56 13.56
CA LEU A 262 -11.81 -13.38 14.17
C LEU A 262 -11.58 -12.13 13.30
N PHE A 263 -10.34 -11.88 12.88
CA PHE A 263 -10.01 -10.71 12.07
C PHE A 263 -10.54 -10.81 10.64
N THR A 264 -10.75 -12.01 10.08
CA THR A 264 -11.44 -12.17 8.79
C THR A 264 -12.85 -11.56 8.83
N VAL A 265 -13.54 -11.65 9.97
CA VAL A 265 -14.88 -11.08 10.19
C VAL A 265 -14.82 -9.66 10.73
N LEU A 266 -13.83 -9.34 11.57
CA LEU A 266 -13.73 -8.03 12.22
C LEU A 266 -13.38 -6.91 11.23
N HIS A 267 -12.51 -7.14 10.25
CA HIS A 267 -12.15 -6.14 9.25
C HIS A 267 -13.35 -5.62 8.43
N PRO A 268 -14.21 -6.48 7.81
CA PRO A 268 -15.36 -5.99 7.07
C PRO A 268 -16.40 -5.34 7.99
N ILE A 269 -16.60 -5.85 9.21
CA ILE A 269 -17.51 -5.22 10.19
C ILE A 269 -16.99 -3.83 10.59
N ALA A 270 -15.68 -3.68 10.82
CA ALA A 270 -15.07 -2.41 11.17
C ALA A 270 -15.19 -1.38 10.04
N LEU A 271 -15.06 -1.82 8.78
CA LEU A 271 -15.30 -0.95 7.63
C LEU A 271 -16.77 -0.51 7.57
N LEU A 272 -17.71 -1.45 7.71
CA LEU A 272 -19.14 -1.15 7.70
C LEU A 272 -19.53 -0.21 8.84
N SER A 273 -19.04 -0.44 10.06
CA SER A 273 -19.32 0.42 11.20
C SER A 273 -18.76 1.83 11.01
N ALA A 274 -17.55 1.96 10.46
CA ALA A 274 -16.94 3.26 10.18
C ALA A 274 -17.68 4.03 9.08
N LEU A 275 -18.24 3.35 8.07
CA LEU A 275 -19.08 3.95 7.02
C LEU A 275 -20.44 4.39 7.57
N ILE A 276 -21.11 3.54 8.37
CA ILE A 276 -22.40 3.86 9.00
C ILE A 276 -22.25 5.06 9.94
N TYR A 277 -21.18 5.07 10.75
CA TYR A 277 -20.90 6.17 11.66
C TYR A 277 -20.74 7.50 10.92
N ASP A 278 -20.03 7.49 9.79
CA ASP A 278 -19.84 8.68 8.96
C ASP A 278 -21.14 9.23 8.38
N GLN A 279 -21.94 8.32 7.83
CA GLN A 279 -23.23 8.68 7.24
C GLN A 279 -24.16 9.27 8.30
N LEU A 280 -24.13 8.73 9.52
CA LEU A 280 -24.89 9.24 10.64
C LEU A 280 -24.34 10.58 11.17
N SER A 281 -23.02 10.77 11.24
CA SER A 281 -22.41 12.04 11.67
C SER A 281 -22.65 13.17 10.67
N HIS A 282 -22.58 12.89 9.36
CA HIS A 282 -22.90 13.89 8.33
C HIS A 282 -24.36 14.32 8.37
N ARG A 283 -25.29 13.40 8.64
CA ARG A 283 -26.71 13.74 8.86
C ARG A 283 -26.93 14.64 10.08
N ARG A 284 -26.07 14.54 11.11
CA ARG A 284 -26.14 15.38 12.30
C ARG A 284 -25.51 16.77 12.09
N GLN A 285 -24.51 16.88 11.20
CA GLN A 285 -23.83 18.15 10.90
C GLN A 285 -24.58 19.05 9.90
N GLY A 286 -25.49 18.48 9.08
CA GLY A 286 -26.33 19.27 8.16
C GLY A 286 -27.47 20.07 8.82
N GLY A 287 -27.63 19.97 10.15
CA GLY A 287 -28.71 20.64 10.89
C GLY A 287 -28.42 22.06 11.36
N ILE A 288 -27.17 22.55 11.22
CA ILE A 288 -26.80 23.92 11.61
C ILE A 288 -26.20 24.62 10.39
N ALA A 289 -27.04 24.84 9.39
CA ALA A 289 -26.79 25.92 8.44
C ALA A 289 -27.22 27.22 9.13
N LEU A 290 -26.25 28.08 9.47
CA LEU A 290 -26.56 29.49 9.72
C LEU A 290 -27.23 30.03 8.45
N PRO A 291 -28.38 30.73 8.58
CA PRO A 291 -28.97 31.43 7.44
C PRO A 291 -27.88 32.32 6.80
N PRO A 292 -27.78 32.40 5.47
CA PRO A 292 -27.04 33.49 4.87
C PRO A 292 -27.67 34.79 5.37
N ASP A 293 -26.87 35.65 6.02
CA ASP A 293 -27.25 37.04 6.34
C ASP A 293 -27.30 37.86 5.05
N ASP A 294 -28.20 37.48 4.14
CA ASP A 294 -28.55 38.21 2.93
C ASP A 294 -30.08 38.38 2.92
N ALA A 295 -30.56 39.19 3.84
CA ALA A 295 -31.89 39.79 3.79
C ALA A 295 -31.76 41.30 3.65
N ASP A 296 -31.03 41.74 2.61
CA ASP A 296 -31.19 43.07 2.05
C ASP A 296 -32.13 42.97 0.86
N HIS A 297 -33.35 43.49 1.01
CA HIS A 297 -34.08 44.36 0.07
C HIS A 297 -35.46 44.72 0.67
N ASP A 298 -35.53 45.89 1.31
CA ASP A 298 -36.40 47.05 0.97
C ASP A 298 -36.89 47.81 2.22
N GLY A 299 -36.40 49.05 2.40
CA GLY A 299 -37.01 50.01 3.31
C GLY A 299 -36.11 51.13 3.85
N GLY A 300 -35.79 52.14 3.02
CA GLY A 300 -35.63 53.56 3.41
C GLY A 300 -34.45 54.02 4.31
N GLN A 301 -33.48 54.71 3.69
CA GLN A 301 -32.59 55.85 4.11
C GLN A 301 -32.40 56.24 5.62
N PRO A 302 -31.33 56.98 6.03
CA PRO A 302 -30.12 57.45 5.31
C PRO A 302 -28.75 57.27 6.06
N GLU A 303 -27.66 57.52 5.33
CA GLU A 303 -26.30 57.92 5.76
C GLU A 303 -25.61 57.22 6.96
N ARG A 304 -24.63 56.35 6.66
CA ARG A 304 -23.37 56.27 7.42
C ARG A 304 -22.19 55.94 6.51
N ARG A 305 -21.33 56.94 6.34
CA ARG A 305 -20.11 56.92 5.54
C ARG A 305 -19.03 56.10 6.27
N GLY A 306 -18.74 54.89 5.78
CA GLY A 306 -17.57 54.10 6.19
C GLY A 306 -16.29 54.54 5.47
N PRO A 307 -15.09 54.19 5.97
CA PRO A 307 -13.82 54.69 5.45
C PRO A 307 -13.57 54.15 4.04
N ARG A 308 -13.30 55.06 3.11
CA ARG A 308 -12.96 54.76 1.72
C ARG A 308 -11.56 54.15 1.66
N GLU A 309 -11.43 52.91 1.19
CA GLU A 309 -10.14 52.37 0.77
C GLU A 309 -9.58 53.25 -0.36
N VAL A 310 -8.33 53.67 -0.19
CA VAL A 310 -7.62 54.52 -1.13
C VAL A 310 -7.06 53.60 -2.22
N ASP A 311 -7.56 53.74 -3.44
CA ASP A 311 -7.02 53.06 -4.62
C ASP A 311 -5.53 53.38 -4.78
N ALA A 312 -4.67 52.37 -4.63
CA ALA A 312 -3.22 52.48 -4.78
C ALA A 312 -2.79 52.76 -6.23
N GLU A 313 -3.70 52.68 -7.21
CA GLU A 313 -3.44 52.93 -8.63
C GLU A 313 -3.55 54.41 -9.02
N ALA A 314 -3.93 55.30 -8.09
CA ALA A 314 -3.95 56.76 -8.33
C ALA A 314 -2.60 57.46 -8.06
N VAL A 315 -1.57 56.75 -7.56
CA VAL A 315 -0.29 57.36 -7.14
C VAL A 315 0.79 57.33 -8.24
N TRP A 316 0.63 56.53 -9.30
CA TRP A 316 1.61 56.45 -10.39
C TRP A 316 0.91 56.57 -11.74
N GLY A 317 0.76 57.81 -12.21
CA GLY A 317 0.35 58.11 -13.58
C GLY A 317 1.42 57.72 -14.60
N PRO A 318 1.07 57.60 -15.89
CA PRO A 318 1.99 57.21 -16.94
C PRO A 318 2.89 58.37 -17.34
N THR A 319 4.21 58.18 -17.21
CA THR A 319 5.24 58.90 -17.97
C THR A 319 6.21 57.89 -18.52
#